data_AF-A0AAW6M923-F1
#
_entry.id   AF-A0AAW6M923-F1
#
_cell.length_a   1.000
_cell.length_b   1.000
_cell.length_c   1.000
_cell.angle_alpha   90.00
_cell.angle_beta   90.00
_cell.angle_gamma   90.00
#
_symmetry.space_group_name_H-M   'P 1'
#
loop_
_entity.id
_entity.type
_entity.pdbx_description
1 polymer ?
#
loop_
_entity_poly.entity_id
_entity_poly.type
_entity_poly.pdbx_seq_one_letter_code
_entity_poly.pdbx_strand_id
1 'polypeptide(L)'
;ALAIVSGQTVRSLAISDAPVSEEILIAFAGLVACCLQFFLGKNIGGRYNDRISGGQALGQKNTVLAIWMAYTYLNPLSSVGPGSYVLWQNLINSWQLW
;
A
#
# COMPACT_ATOMS: atom_id res chain seq x y z
N ALA A 1 -7.55 -0.78 -10.84
CA ALA A 1 -6.51 -0.99 -9.81
C ALA A 1 -7.09 -1.61 -8.54
N LEU A 2 -8.03 -0.96 -7.83
CA LEU A 2 -8.68 -1.50 -6.62
C LEU A 2 -9.34 -2.88 -6.80
N ALA A 3 -10.10 -3.09 -7.88
CA ALA A 3 -10.71 -4.40 -8.19
C ALA A 3 -9.69 -5.50 -8.50
N ILE A 4 -8.52 -5.13 -9.05
CA ILE A 4 -7.44 -6.07 -9.35
C ILE A 4 -6.72 -6.45 -8.05
N VAL A 5 -6.48 -5.47 -7.18
CA VAL A 5 -5.84 -5.70 -5.87
C VAL A 5 -6.77 -6.47 -4.93
N SER A 6 -8.05 -6.13 -4.87
CA SER A 6 -9.03 -6.92 -4.11
C SER A 6 -9.14 -8.34 -4.65
N GLY A 7 -9.14 -8.51 -5.97
CA GLY A 7 -9.06 -9.82 -6.63
C GLY A 7 -7.78 -10.59 -6.31
N GLN A 8 -6.63 -9.92 -6.15
CA GLN A 8 -5.35 -10.55 -5.77
C GLN A 8 -5.34 -10.99 -4.29
N THR A 9 -5.96 -10.23 -3.38
CA THR A 9 -6.18 -10.66 -1.98
C THR A 9 -7.12 -11.86 -1.91
N VAL A 10 -8.24 -11.84 -2.63
CA VAL A 10 -9.18 -12.98 -2.65
C VAL A 10 -8.53 -14.20 -3.28
N ARG A 11 -7.73 -14.01 -4.33
CA ARG A 11 -6.97 -15.09 -4.98
C ARG A 11 -5.87 -15.66 -4.09
N SER A 12 -5.16 -14.85 -3.30
CA SER A 12 -4.20 -15.37 -2.29
C SER A 12 -4.91 -16.16 -1.21
N LEU A 13 -5.99 -15.61 -0.63
CA LEU A 13 -6.81 -16.31 0.37
C LEU A 13 -7.41 -17.64 -0.13
N ALA A 14 -7.73 -17.72 -1.42
CA ALA A 14 -8.34 -18.91 -2.02
C ALA A 14 -7.33 -19.98 -2.50
N ILE A 15 -6.06 -19.62 -2.70
CA ILE A 15 -5.05 -20.48 -3.35
C ILE A 15 -3.83 -20.74 -2.45
N SER A 16 -3.60 -19.96 -1.38
CA SER A 16 -2.43 -20.12 -0.53
C SER A 16 -2.51 -21.36 0.37
N ASP A 17 -1.56 -22.28 0.18
CA ASP A 17 -1.07 -23.27 1.17
C ASP A 17 -0.20 -22.60 2.27
N ALA A 18 0.02 -21.28 2.18
CA ALA A 18 0.83 -20.50 3.12
C ALA A 18 -0.02 -20.00 4.30
N PRO A 19 0.56 -19.91 5.52
CA PRO A 19 -0.17 -19.49 6.70
C PRO A 19 -0.68 -18.06 6.56
N VAL A 20 -2.00 -17.88 6.72
CA VAL A 20 -2.73 -16.60 6.66
C VAL A 20 -2.12 -15.53 7.58
N SER A 21 -1.44 -15.95 8.66
CA SER A 21 -0.73 -15.07 9.57
C SER A 21 0.35 -14.24 8.87
N GLU A 22 1.09 -14.81 7.92
CA GLU A 22 2.18 -14.10 7.21
C GLU A 22 1.61 -13.06 6.25
N GLU A 23 0.50 -13.37 5.57
CA GLU A 23 -0.20 -12.42 4.69
C GLU A 23 -0.73 -11.21 5.49
N ILE A 24 -1.29 -11.44 6.68
CA ILE A 24 -1.76 -10.39 7.58
C ILE A 24 -0.59 -9.54 8.08
N LEU A 25 0.54 -10.16 8.42
CA LEU A 25 1.73 -9.46 8.93
C LEU A 25 2.33 -8.54 7.87
N ILE A 26 2.41 -9.01 6.62
CA ILE A 26 2.85 -8.22 5.48
C ILE A 26 1.85 -7.09 5.17
N ALA A 27 0.54 -7.36 5.25
CA ALA A 27 -0.48 -6.34 5.06
C ALA A 27 -0.42 -5.23 6.13
N PHE A 28 -0.14 -5.61 7.38
CA PHE A 28 0.06 -4.68 8.49
C PHE A 28 1.35 -3.88 8.33
N ALA A 29 2.45 -4.51 7.91
CA ALA A 29 3.68 -3.80 7.56
C ALA A 29 3.44 -2.77 6.44
N GLY A 30 2.64 -3.12 5.43
CA GLY A 30 2.18 -2.20 4.38
C GLY A 30 1.39 -1.01 4.92
N LEU A 31 0.50 -1.22 5.90
CA LEU A 31 -0.22 -0.15 6.61
C LEU A 31 0.74 0.79 7.33
N VAL A 32 1.67 0.25 8.12
CA VAL A 32 2.65 1.04 8.87
C VAL A 32 3.50 1.89 7.94
N ALA A 33 4.00 1.30 6.84
CA ALA A 33 4.76 2.03 5.83
C ALA A 33 3.93 3.15 5.19
N CYS A 34 2.65 2.91 4.89
CA CYS A 34 1.74 3.90 4.32
C CYS A 34 1.50 5.07 5.29
N CYS A 35 1.18 4.77 6.54
CA CYS A 35 0.99 5.78 7.58
C CYS A 35 2.24 6.62 7.81
N LEU A 36 3.42 5.99 7.89
CA LEU A 36 4.69 6.71 8.06
C LEU A 36 4.98 7.65 6.88
N GLN A 37 4.78 7.19 5.64
CA GLN A 37 5.04 8.00 4.44
C GLN A 37 4.07 9.20 4.35
N PHE A 38 2.78 8.99 4.61
CA PHE A 38 1.82 10.10 4.67
C PHE A 38 2.06 11.03 5.87
N PHE A 39 2.47 10.51 7.02
CA PHE A 39 2.78 11.33 8.20
C PHE A 39 4.00 12.21 7.96
N LEU A 40 5.10 11.64 7.46
CA LEU A 40 6.31 12.40 7.13
C LEU A 40 6.02 13.43 6.02
N GLY A 41 5.30 13.04 4.96
CA GLY A 41 4.92 13.96 3.90
C GLY A 41 4.05 15.11 4.39
N LYS A 42 3.09 14.85 5.28
CA LYS A 42 2.24 15.90 5.88
C LYS A 42 3.01 16.79 6.85
N ASN A 43 3.96 16.25 7.61
CA ASN A 43 4.81 17.07 8.49
C ASN A 43 5.73 18.00 7.70
N ILE A 44 6.35 17.49 6.63
CA ILE A 44 7.20 18.29 5.74
C ILE A 44 6.34 19.33 5.00
N GLY A 45 5.25 18.91 4.35
CA GLY A 45 4.34 19.82 3.65
C GLY A 45 3.70 20.87 4.55
N GLY A 46 3.42 20.53 5.81
CA GLY A 46 2.89 21.46 6.80
C GLY A 46 3.82 22.64 7.12
N ARG A 47 5.14 22.47 6.97
CA ARG A 47 6.11 23.57 7.12
C ARG A 47 6.06 24.57 5.97
N TYR A 48 5.54 24.15 4.81
CA TYR A 48 5.36 24.97 3.61
C TYR A 48 3.90 25.42 3.41
N ASN A 49 3.03 25.24 4.41
CA ASN A 49 1.59 25.45 4.32
C ASN A 49 0.85 24.59 3.27
N ASP A 50 1.53 23.57 2.73
CA ASP A 50 1.05 22.64 1.70
C ASP A 50 1.02 21.20 2.23
N ARG A 51 0.34 21.02 3.37
CA ARG A 51 0.26 19.74 4.10
C ARG A 51 -0.25 18.59 3.23
N ILE A 52 -1.29 18.84 2.43
CA ILE A 52 -1.93 17.80 1.59
C ILE A 52 -1.02 17.44 0.41
N SER A 53 -0.51 18.42 -0.32
CA SER A 53 0.42 18.21 -1.44
C SER A 53 1.70 17.49 -1.00
N GLY A 54 2.28 17.86 0.16
CA GLY A 54 3.45 17.17 0.71
C GLY A 54 3.18 15.72 1.12
N GLY A 55 1.99 15.44 1.68
CA GLY A 55 1.54 14.09 1.98
C GLY A 55 1.35 13.23 0.72
N GLN A 56 0.74 13.80 -0.32
CA GLN A 56 0.53 13.13 -1.60
C GLN A 56 1.84 12.90 -2.34
N ALA A 57 2.77 13.86 -2.35
CA ALA A 57 4.07 13.73 -3.01
C ALA A 57 4.91 12.55 -2.48
N LEU A 58 4.82 12.28 -1.18
CA LEU A 58 5.53 11.16 -0.55
C LEU A 58 4.73 9.85 -0.55
N GLY A 59 3.41 9.93 -0.36
CA GLY A 59 2.52 8.77 -0.22
C GLY A 59 2.04 8.17 -1.55
N GLN A 60 1.93 8.95 -2.63
CA GLN A 60 1.55 8.49 -3.98
C GLN A 60 2.74 7.89 -4.70
N LYS A 61 2.97 6.59 -4.48
CA LYS A 61 4.01 5.83 -5.20
C LYS A 61 3.38 4.97 -6.29
N ASN A 62 4.12 4.78 -7.39
CA ASN A 62 3.74 3.86 -8.47
C ASN A 62 3.96 2.40 -8.03
N THR A 63 3.06 1.90 -7.20
CA THR A 63 3.08 0.54 -6.63
C THR A 63 2.90 -0.57 -7.65
N VAL A 64 2.36 -0.27 -8.84
CA VAL A 64 2.22 -1.25 -9.94
C VAL A 64 3.58 -1.81 -10.35
N LEU A 65 4.63 -0.98 -10.40
CA LEU A 65 5.99 -1.41 -10.69
C LEU A 65 6.55 -2.29 -9.57
N ALA A 66 6.22 -1.99 -8.31
CA ALA A 66 6.62 -2.79 -7.16
C ALA A 66 5.92 -4.16 -7.13
N ILE A 67 4.63 -4.22 -7.48
CA ILE A 67 3.87 -5.48 -7.63
C ILE A 67 4.51 -6.34 -8.73
N TRP A 68 4.85 -5.74 -9.88
CA TRP A 68 5.47 -6.47 -10.98
C TRP A 68 6.86 -7.01 -10.62
N MET A 69 7.70 -6.22 -9.96
CA MET A 69 9.01 -6.65 -9.46
C MET A 69 8.90 -7.77 -8.43
N ALA A 70 7.97 -7.65 -7.47
CA ALA A 70 7.73 -8.67 -6.46
C ALA A 70 7.18 -9.98 -7.04
N TYR A 71 6.36 -9.89 -8.10
CA TYR A 71 5.86 -11.07 -8.80
C TYR A 71 6.92 -11.74 -9.69
N THR A 72 7.81 -10.95 -10.30
CA THR A 72 8.79 -11.43 -11.30
C THR A 72 10.07 -11.96 -10.65
N TYR A 73 10.54 -11.34 -9.56
CA TYR A 73 11.83 -11.65 -8.94
C TYR A 73 11.74 -12.23 -7.54
N LEU A 74 10.56 -12.21 -6.91
CA LEU A 74 10.33 -12.70 -5.55
C LEU A 74 9.20 -13.74 -5.54
N ASN A 75 8.85 -14.21 -4.33
CA ASN A 75 7.75 -15.13 -4.12
C ASN A 75 6.40 -14.42 -4.35
N PRO A 76 5.39 -15.04 -4.99
CA PRO A 76 4.07 -14.42 -5.22
C PRO A 76 3.40 -13.85 -3.96
N LEU A 77 3.70 -14.40 -2.77
CA LEU A 77 3.26 -13.86 -1.47
C LEU A 77 3.80 -12.44 -1.20
N SER A 78 4.98 -12.10 -1.70
CA SER A 78 5.59 -10.77 -1.54
C SER A 78 4.83 -9.68 -2.30
N SER A 79 3.97 -10.03 -3.27
CA SER A 79 3.13 -9.07 -3.99
C SER A 79 1.98 -8.52 -3.13
N VAL A 80 1.63 -9.20 -2.02
CA VAL A 80 0.60 -8.78 -1.06
C VAL A 80 1.02 -7.51 -0.32
N GLY A 81 2.32 -7.29 -0.11
CA GLY A 81 2.85 -6.06 0.51
C GLY A 81 2.52 -4.79 -0.28
N PRO A 82 3.03 -4.63 -1.52
CA PRO A 82 2.70 -3.47 -2.34
C PRO A 82 1.22 -3.43 -2.75
N GLY A 83 0.55 -4.59 -2.84
CA GLY A 83 -0.91 -4.66 -3.03
C GLY A 83 -1.70 -4.03 -1.86
N SER A 84 -1.39 -4.42 -0.62
CA SER A 84 -2.04 -3.86 0.57
C SER A 84 -1.73 -2.37 0.75
N TYR A 85 -0.51 -1.93 0.45
CA TYR A 85 -0.13 -0.51 0.47
C TYR A 85 -1.05 0.34 -0.43
N VAL A 86 -1.42 -0.16 -1.62
CA VAL A 86 -2.36 0.53 -2.51
C VAL A 86 -3.73 0.71 -1.87
N LEU A 87 -4.24 -0.31 -1.18
CA LEU A 87 -5.53 -0.22 -0.49
C LEU A 87 -5.50 0.87 0.58
N TRP A 88 -4.46 0.88 1.41
CA TRP A 88 -4.27 1.88 2.46
C TRP A 88 -4.10 3.29 1.92
N GLN A 89 -3.31 3.45 0.84
CA GLN A 89 -3.14 4.72 0.16
C GLN A 89 -4.49 5.24 -0.36
N ASN A 90 -5.31 4.38 -0.97
CA ASN A 90 -6.63 4.77 -1.47
C ASN A 90 -7.58 5.18 -0.33
N LEU A 91 -7.58 4.46 0.80
CA LEU A 91 -8.36 4.83 1.98
C LEU A 91 -7.98 6.21 2.52
N ILE A 92 -6.68 6.48 2.66
CA ILE A 92 -6.16 7.78 3.13
C ILE A 92 -6.48 8.90 2.12
N ASN A 93 -6.48 8.59 0.83
CA ASN A 93 -6.84 9.55 -0.22
C ASN A 93 -8.35 9.85 -0.20
N SER A 94 -9.20 8.84 -0.05
CA SER A 94 -10.65 9.02 0.11
C SER A 94 -10.99 9.84 1.34
N TRP A 95 -10.31 9.64 2.47
CA TRP A 95 -10.48 10.49 3.65
C TRP A 95 -10.14 11.96 3.36
N GLN A 96 -9.16 12.24 2.51
CA GLN A 96 -8.75 13.63 2.20
C GLN A 96 -9.71 14.36 1.24
N LEU A 97 -10.62 13.63 0.57
CA LEU A 97 -11.60 14.19 -0.34
C LEU A 97 -12.91 14.64 0.37
N TRP A 98 -13.11 14.25 1.63
CA TRP A 98 -14.24 14.62 2.47
C TRP A 98 -13.81 15.65 3.52
#